data_AF-A0A355BD65-F1
#
_entry.id   AF-A0A355BD65-F1
#
_cell.length_a   1.000
_cell.length_b   1.000
_cell.length_c   1.000
_cell.angle_alpha   90.00
_cell.angle_beta   90.00
_cell.angle_gamma   90.00
#
_symmetry.space_group_name_H-M   'P 1'
#
loop_
_entity.id
_entity.type
_entity.pdbx_description
1 polymer ?
#
loop_
_entity_poly.entity_id
_entity_poly.type
_entity_poly.pdbx_seq_one_letter_code
_entity_poly.pdbx_strand_id
1 'polypeptide(L)'
;MLKIYIFPVIIAYIISNNIYAQFGSSYQEMGIMSGPVFFKSDYGERGNLENFSKNIGYSMGLFYYFSFIEDYAGIRENFKLRLDASYMKADLNHYGRYVDPQKTSLFSKQLRAMHGSTSTINIGVQIEYYPFKTDDYTRHTLL
;
A
#
# COMPACT_ATOMS: atom_id res chain seq x y z
N MET A 1 -15.04 -17.68 22.44
CA MET A 1 -15.39 -18.48 21.25
C MET A 1 -16.24 -17.72 20.23
N LEU A 2 -17.09 -16.75 20.63
CA LEU A 2 -17.93 -15.98 19.70
C LEU A 2 -17.16 -15.10 18.69
N LYS A 3 -16.01 -14.53 19.08
CA LYS A 3 -15.19 -13.64 18.22
C LYS A 3 -14.78 -14.26 16.88
N ILE A 4 -14.62 -15.59 16.81
CA ILE A 4 -14.14 -16.26 15.59
C ILE A 4 -15.23 -16.36 14.51
N TYR A 5 -16.51 -16.34 14.92
CA TYR A 5 -17.66 -16.39 14.02
C TYR A 5 -18.10 -15.00 13.54
N ILE A 6 -17.64 -13.92 14.17
CA ILE A 6 -17.96 -12.55 13.76
C ILE A 6 -17.34 -12.22 12.39
N PHE A 7 -16.10 -12.66 12.17
CA PHE A 7 -15.38 -12.39 10.92
C PHE A 7 -16.06 -12.96 9.66
N PRO A 8 -16.47 -14.25 9.60
CA PRO A 8 -17.17 -14.78 8.43
C PRO A 8 -18.56 -14.17 8.22
N VAL A 9 -19.26 -13.78 9.29
CA VAL A 9 -20.58 -13.13 9.19
C VAL A 9 -20.46 -11.74 8.56
N ILE A 10 -19.43 -10.97 8.93
CA ILE A 10 -19.15 -9.67 8.31
C ILE A 10 -18.84 -9.81 6.82
N ILE A 11 -18.05 -10.82 6.44
CA ILE A 11 -17.73 -11.08 5.03
C ILE A 11 -18.99 -11.44 4.24
N ALA A 12 -19.83 -12.32 4.78
CA ALA A 12 -21.08 -12.71 4.12
C ALA A 12 -22.02 -11.51 3.89
N TYR A 13 -22.08 -10.58 4.84
CA TYR A 13 -22.87 -9.35 4.73
C TYR A 13 -22.34 -8.39 3.65
N ILE A 14 -21.02 -8.31 3.46
CA ILE A 14 -20.41 -7.47 2.42
C ILE A 14 -20.77 -8.02 1.02
N ILE A 15 -20.78 -9.35 0.86
CA ILE A 15 -21.02 -10.01 -0.43
C ILE A 15 -22.50 -9.94 -0.86
N SER A 16 -23.45 -9.81 0.07
CA SER A 16 -24.89 -9.82 -0.25
C SER A 16 -25.44 -8.53 -0.88
N ASN A 17 -24.59 -7.58 -1.26
CA ASN A 17 -25.03 -6.30 -1.83
C ASN A 17 -25.26 -6.42 -3.34
N ASN A 18 -26.36 -5.84 -3.82
CA ASN A 18 -26.62 -5.71 -5.26
C ASN A 18 -25.73 -4.61 -5.85
N ILE A 19 -24.85 -4.98 -6.79
CA ILE A 19 -23.96 -4.05 -7.48
C ILE A 19 -24.55 -3.75 -8.87
N TYR A 20 -24.87 -2.47 -9.13
CA TYR A 20 -25.27 -2.01 -10.47
C TYR A 20 -24.02 -1.69 -11.29
N ALA A 21 -23.95 -2.19 -12.53
CA ALA A 21 -22.86 -1.85 -13.45
C ALA A 21 -22.94 -0.38 -13.89
N GLN A 22 -21.82 0.35 -13.82
CA GLN A 22 -21.73 1.73 -14.30
C GLN A 22 -21.50 1.72 -15.81
N PHE A 23 -22.58 1.73 -16.59
CA PHE A 23 -22.50 1.84 -18.05
C PHE A 23 -22.64 3.30 -18.47
N GLY A 24 -21.59 3.89 -19.06
CA GLY A 24 -21.74 5.02 -20.00
C GLY A 24 -21.38 6.44 -19.55
N SER A 25 -20.79 6.73 -18.38
CA SER A 25 -20.41 8.13 -18.08
C SER A 25 -19.20 8.35 -17.15
N SER A 26 -18.77 7.37 -16.36
CA SER A 26 -17.56 7.49 -15.54
C SER A 26 -17.01 6.10 -15.24
N TYR A 27 -15.75 5.85 -15.56
CA TYR A 27 -15.08 4.62 -15.14
C TYR A 27 -14.42 4.82 -13.79
N GLN A 28 -14.72 3.89 -12.89
CA GLN A 28 -14.17 3.85 -11.54
C GLN A 28 -13.36 2.57 -11.41
N GLU A 29 -12.07 2.70 -11.11
CA GLU A 29 -11.19 1.56 -10.90
C GLU A 29 -10.70 1.58 -9.44
N MET A 30 -10.71 0.43 -8.77
CA MET A 30 -10.17 0.31 -7.42
C MET A 30 -9.02 -0.68 -7.42
N GLY A 31 -7.88 -0.25 -6.91
CA GLY A 31 -6.68 -1.06 -6.71
C GLY A 31 -6.41 -1.27 -5.23
N ILE A 32 -5.94 -2.47 -4.87
CA ILE A 32 -5.41 -2.75 -3.54
C ILE A 32 -3.94 -3.11 -3.67
N MET A 33 -3.12 -2.66 -2.73
CA MET A 33 -1.71 -3.01 -2.63
C MET A 33 -1.43 -3.55 -1.24
N SER A 34 -0.68 -4.64 -1.18
CA SER A 34 -0.18 -5.18 0.08
C SER A 34 1.19 -5.77 -0.18
N GLY A 35 2.13 -5.54 0.73
CA GLY A 35 3.49 -6.03 0.55
C GLY A 35 4.42 -5.70 1.70
N PRO A 36 5.58 -6.37 1.76
CA PRO A 36 6.62 -6.04 2.72
C PRO A 36 7.19 -4.64 2.43
N VAL A 37 7.45 -3.87 3.49
CA VAL A 37 8.13 -2.57 3.42
C VAL A 37 9.40 -2.64 4.24
N PHE A 38 10.46 -1.99 3.78
CA PHE A 38 11.65 -1.76 4.59
C PHE A 38 11.83 -0.26 4.83
N PHE A 39 12.18 0.12 6.05
CA PHE A 39 12.58 1.49 6.36
C PHE A 39 14.09 1.53 6.54
N LYS A 40 14.76 2.40 5.77
CA LYS A 40 16.16 2.71 6.00
C LYS A 40 16.24 3.67 7.19
N SER A 41 16.63 3.14 8.34
CA SER A 41 16.79 3.88 9.60
C SER A 41 18.19 3.64 10.17
N ASP A 42 18.61 4.48 11.13
CA ASP A 42 19.91 4.41 11.81
C ASP A 42 20.07 3.15 12.68
N TYR A 43 19.00 2.38 12.88
CA TYR A 43 19.01 1.11 13.60
C TYR A 43 19.81 -0.01 12.88
N GLY A 44 20.17 0.17 11.60
CA GLY A 44 20.93 -0.82 10.82
C GLY A 44 22.40 -0.47 10.63
N GLU A 45 23.29 -1.46 10.76
CA GLU A 45 24.70 -1.35 10.36
C GLU A 45 24.80 -1.10 8.85
N ARG A 46 25.52 -0.03 8.45
CA ARG A 46 25.72 0.34 7.05
C ARG A 46 26.43 -0.80 6.29
N GLY A 47 25.79 -1.29 5.23
CA GLY A 47 26.35 -2.35 4.37
C GLY A 47 26.02 -3.77 4.81
N ASN A 48 25.25 -3.98 5.88
CA ASN A 48 24.83 -5.30 6.31
C ASN A 48 23.40 -5.64 5.82
N LEU A 49 23.28 -6.52 4.82
CA LEU A 49 22.01 -6.98 4.24
C LEU A 49 21.08 -7.67 5.26
N GLU A 50 21.65 -8.22 6.35
CA GLU A 50 20.91 -8.96 7.36
C GLU A 50 20.01 -8.05 8.22
N ASN A 51 20.38 -6.77 8.38
CA ASN A 51 19.52 -5.76 8.99
C ASN A 51 18.29 -5.45 8.14
N PHE A 52 18.43 -5.51 6.82
CA PHE A 52 17.33 -5.20 5.89
C PHE A 52 16.29 -6.32 5.87
N SER A 53 16.73 -7.59 5.95
CA SER A 53 15.81 -8.73 5.94
C SER A 53 15.09 -8.96 7.28
N LYS A 54 15.68 -8.52 8.40
CA LYS A 54 15.09 -8.68 9.74
C LYS A 54 14.20 -7.51 10.18
N ASN A 55 14.39 -6.32 9.62
CA ASN A 55 13.53 -5.15 9.86
C ASN A 55 12.47 -4.98 8.75
N ILE A 56 11.82 -6.07 8.37
CA ILE A 56 10.72 -6.03 7.40
C ILE A 56 9.43 -5.65 8.13
N GLY A 57 8.81 -4.58 7.66
CA GLY A 57 7.47 -4.18 8.01
C GLY A 57 6.44 -4.66 6.98
N TYR A 58 5.19 -4.28 7.21
CA TYR A 58 4.07 -4.52 6.30
C TYR A 58 3.48 -3.21 5.81
N SER A 59 2.97 -3.23 4.59
CA SER A 59 2.26 -2.12 3.98
C SER A 59 0.94 -2.60 3.39
N MET A 60 -0.07 -1.74 3.48
CA MET A 60 -1.38 -1.93 2.89
C MET A 60 -1.79 -0.60 2.27
N GLY A 61 -2.34 -0.64 1.06
CA GLY A 61 -2.74 0.55 0.31
C GLY A 61 -4.01 0.30 -0.48
N LEU A 62 -4.78 1.35 -0.65
CA LEU A 62 -5.96 1.43 -1.47
C LEU A 62 -5.74 2.58 -2.47
N PHE A 63 -6.05 2.32 -3.73
CA PHE A 63 -6.04 3.30 -4.80
C PHE A 63 -7.42 3.31 -5.43
N TYR A 64 -7.95 4.49 -5.68
CA TYR A 64 -9.21 4.66 -6.35
C TYR A 64 -9.01 5.64 -7.51
N TYR A 65 -9.26 5.18 -8.72
CA TYR A 65 -9.18 5.98 -9.92
C TYR A 65 -10.59 6.32 -10.39
N PHE A 66 -10.77 7.58 -10.70
CA PHE A 66 -11.97 8.14 -11.29
C PHE A 66 -11.61 8.75 -12.64
N SER A 67 -12.22 8.25 -13.71
CA SER A 67 -11.99 8.73 -15.08
C SER A 67 -13.16 9.59 -15.53
N PHE A 68 -12.86 10.76 -16.10
CA PHE A 68 -13.84 11.66 -16.69
C PHE A 68 -14.05 11.26 -18.14
N ILE A 69 -15.13 10.53 -18.42
CA ILE A 69 -15.48 10.19 -19.80
C ILE A 69 -16.60 11.07 -20.25
N GLU A 70 -16.30 11.87 -21.26
CA GLU A 70 -17.27 12.58 -22.04
C GLU A 70 -17.30 11.94 -23.44
N ASP A 71 -18.49 11.71 -23.99
CA ASP A 71 -18.68 11.17 -25.36
C ASP A 71 -18.07 12.06 -26.47
N TYR A 72 -17.50 13.21 -26.10
CA TYR A 72 -16.88 14.19 -26.97
C TYR A 72 -15.35 14.16 -26.84
N ALA A 73 -14.65 14.13 -27.99
CA ALA A 73 -13.20 14.20 -28.07
C ALA A 73 -12.68 15.55 -27.55
N GLY A 74 -12.41 15.63 -26.25
CA GLY A 74 -11.86 16.80 -25.57
C GLY A 74 -10.74 16.39 -24.63
N ILE A 75 -9.86 17.33 -24.28
CA ILE A 75 -8.71 17.10 -23.38
C ILE A 75 -9.08 16.49 -22.02
N ARG A 76 -10.37 16.53 -21.65
CA ARG A 76 -10.94 15.99 -20.41
C ARG A 76 -10.85 14.47 -20.33
N GLU A 77 -10.97 13.77 -21.47
CA GLU A 77 -10.87 12.30 -21.54
C GLU A 77 -9.48 11.76 -21.17
N ASN A 78 -8.47 12.63 -21.22
CA ASN A 78 -7.08 12.30 -20.92
C ASN A 78 -6.73 12.45 -19.44
N PHE A 79 -7.66 12.94 -18.60
CA PHE A 79 -7.41 13.11 -17.17
C PHE A 79 -8.08 12.00 -16.37
N LYS A 80 -7.29 11.39 -15.48
CA LYS A 80 -7.77 10.51 -14.42
C LYS A 80 -7.47 11.15 -13.07
N LEU A 81 -8.42 11.09 -12.15
CA LEU A 81 -8.23 11.45 -10.76
C LEU A 81 -7.89 10.19 -9.97
N ARG A 82 -6.76 10.17 -9.31
CA ARG A 82 -6.32 9.10 -8.42
C ARG A 82 -6.40 9.57 -6.97
N LEU A 83 -7.14 8.85 -6.16
CA LEU A 83 -7.11 8.94 -4.71
C LEU A 83 -6.25 7.79 -4.19
N ASP A 84 -5.27 8.09 -3.34
CA ASP A 84 -4.41 7.11 -2.72
C ASP A 84 -4.49 7.20 -1.20
N ALA A 85 -4.60 6.04 -0.56
CA ALA A 85 -4.51 5.91 0.88
C ALA A 85 -3.64 4.70 1.20
N SER A 86 -2.52 4.89 1.89
CA SER A 86 -1.65 3.79 2.30
C SER A 86 -1.22 3.89 3.75
N TYR A 87 -1.04 2.71 4.34
CA TYR A 87 -0.54 2.52 5.68
C TYR A 87 0.70 1.62 5.61
N MET A 88 1.76 2.03 6.27
CA MET A 88 3.01 1.30 6.35
C MET A 88 3.43 1.25 7.82
N LYS A 89 3.82 0.08 8.31
CA LYS A 89 4.37 -0.08 9.65
C LYS A 89 5.56 -1.02 9.63
N ALA A 90 6.63 -0.64 10.32
CA ALA A 90 7.76 -1.52 10.57
C ALA A 90 8.29 -1.33 11.99
N ASP A 91 8.71 -2.43 12.60
CA ASP A 91 9.47 -2.42 13.83
C ASP A 91 10.96 -2.45 13.50
N LEU A 92 11.73 -1.63 14.21
CA LEU A 92 13.14 -1.37 13.97
C LEU A 92 13.95 -1.86 15.17
N ASN A 93 14.78 -2.85 14.93
CA ASN A 93 15.70 -3.42 15.90
C ASN A 93 17.14 -3.31 15.37
N HIS A 94 18.08 -3.18 16.29
CA HIS A 94 19.50 -3.26 15.95
C HIS A 94 19.91 -4.71 15.72
N TYR A 95 20.42 -5.03 14.52
CA TYR A 95 21.12 -6.29 14.22
C TYR A 95 22.56 -6.04 13.72
N GLY A 96 23.40 -7.07 13.77
CA GLY A 96 24.78 -7.03 13.31
C GLY A 96 25.83 -7.20 14.43
N ARG A 97 27.10 -7.02 14.08
CA ARG A 97 28.25 -7.41 14.94
C ARG A 97 28.39 -6.60 16.25
N TYR A 98 27.73 -5.45 16.35
CA TYR A 98 27.83 -4.57 17.53
C TYR A 98 26.85 -4.95 18.65
N VAL A 99 25.83 -5.74 18.31
CA VAL A 99 24.76 -6.23 19.19
C VAL A 99 24.82 -7.75 19.38
N ASP A 100 25.93 -8.37 18.96
CA ASP A 100 26.18 -9.80 19.09
C ASP A 100 26.03 -10.28 20.56
N PRO A 101 25.34 -11.40 20.84
CA PRO A 101 25.25 -12.03 22.16
C PRO A 101 26.58 -12.14 22.91
N GLN A 102 27.68 -12.36 22.20
CA GLN A 102 29.02 -12.51 22.78
C GLN A 102 29.60 -11.19 23.30
N LYS A 103 29.10 -10.03 22.84
CA LYS A 103 29.53 -8.72 23.34
C LYS A 103 28.73 -8.33 24.57
N THR A 104 29.38 -8.40 25.72
CA THR A 104 28.79 -8.06 27.03
C THR A 104 29.04 -6.62 27.48
N SER A 105 29.69 -5.81 26.62
CA SER A 105 29.94 -4.39 26.89
C SER A 105 28.64 -3.63 27.19
N LEU A 106 28.73 -2.60 28.04
CA LEU A 106 27.59 -1.75 28.40
C LEU A 106 26.92 -1.17 27.14
N PHE A 107 27.72 -0.73 26.16
CA PHE A 107 27.27 -0.17 24.89
C PHE A 107 26.50 -1.20 24.04
N SER A 108 27.00 -2.43 23.92
CA SER A 108 26.31 -3.51 23.18
C SER A 108 25.00 -3.94 23.84
N LYS A 109 24.88 -3.82 25.18
CA LYS A 109 23.62 -4.06 25.89
C LYS A 109 22.64 -2.91 25.67
N GLN A 110 23.11 -1.66 25.72
CA GLN A 110 22.29 -0.49 25.45
C GLN A 110 21.73 -0.49 24.02
N LEU A 111 22.55 -0.77 23.00
CA LEU A 111 22.09 -0.86 21.61
C LEU A 111 21.04 -1.94 21.39
N ARG A 112 21.17 -3.10 22.05
CA ARG A 112 20.13 -4.16 21.99
C ARG A 112 18.82 -3.77 22.63
N ALA A 113 18.87 -2.97 23.69
CA ALA A 113 17.69 -2.51 24.39
C ALA A 113 16.97 -1.37 23.64
N MET A 114 17.59 -0.79 22.61
CA MET A 114 16.95 0.21 21.74
C MET A 114 16.06 -0.48 20.70
N HIS A 115 14.76 -0.35 20.91
CA HIS A 115 13.72 -0.74 19.96
C HIS A 115 13.00 0.50 19.44
N GLY A 116 12.77 0.55 18.13
CA GLY A 116 11.98 1.59 17.47
C GLY A 116 10.78 0.97 16.78
N SER A 117 9.70 1.73 16.62
CA SER A 117 8.59 1.37 15.74
C SER A 117 8.25 2.60 14.92
N THR A 118 8.09 2.42 13.62
CA THR A 118 7.71 3.49 12.70
C THR A 118 6.43 3.13 11.98
N SER A 119 5.52 4.09 11.90
CA SER A 119 4.27 3.96 11.16
C SER A 119 4.01 5.21 10.35
N THR A 120 3.66 5.04 9.09
CA THR A 120 3.37 6.13 8.16
C THR A 120 2.01 5.90 7.53
N ILE A 121 1.18 6.94 7.55
CA ILE A 121 -0.08 7.01 6.83
C ILE A 121 0.11 8.03 5.72
N ASN A 122 -0.16 7.64 4.47
CA ASN A 122 -0.17 8.54 3.34
C ASN A 122 -1.60 8.63 2.81
N ILE A 123 -2.07 9.85 2.57
CA ILE A 123 -3.35 10.11 1.92
C ILE A 123 -3.07 11.18 0.87
N GLY A 124 -3.40 10.89 -0.38
CA GLY A 124 -3.06 11.72 -1.51
C GLY A 124 -4.19 11.78 -2.54
N VAL A 125 -4.19 12.89 -3.27
CA VAL A 125 -5.03 13.11 -4.44
C VAL A 125 -4.11 13.54 -5.57
N GLN A 126 -4.18 12.85 -6.69
CA GLN A 126 -3.33 13.05 -7.85
C GLN A 126 -4.20 13.18 -9.09
N ILE A 127 -3.86 14.11 -9.97
CA ILE A 127 -4.45 14.20 -11.31
C ILE A 127 -3.39 13.67 -12.28
N GLU A 128 -3.73 12.60 -12.99
CA GLU A 128 -2.85 11.95 -13.95
C GLU A 128 -3.34 12.28 -15.37
N TYR A 129 -2.43 12.72 -16.24
CA TYR A 129 -2.71 12.98 -17.65
C TYR A 129 -2.14 11.87 -18.52
N TYR A 130 -2.98 11.27 -19.35
CA TYR A 130 -2.64 10.21 -20.28
C TYR A 130 -2.73 10.74 -21.71
N PRO A 131 -1.62 10.86 -22.46
CA PRO A 131 -1.64 11.41 -23.82
C PRO A 131 -2.33 10.49 -24.84
N PHE A 132 -2.48 9.21 -24.51
CA PHE A 132 -3.19 8.22 -25.30
C PHE A 132 -4.46 7.79 -24.57
N LYS A 133 -5.52 7.48 -25.34
CA LYS A 133 -6.81 7.07 -24.78
C LYS A 133 -6.62 5.81 -23.94
N THR A 134 -7.05 5.87 -22.68
CA THR A 134 -6.90 4.76 -21.74
C THR A 134 -8.02 3.71 -21.88
N ASP A 135 -9.01 3.98 -22.73
CA ASP A 135 -10.20 3.15 -22.99
C ASP A 135 -9.99 2.02 -24.02
N ASP A 136 -8.77 1.87 -24.58
CA ASP A 136 -8.49 0.90 -25.64
C ASP A 136 -8.67 -0.57 -25.21
N TYR A 137 -8.67 -0.87 -23.90
CA TYR A 137 -8.89 -2.23 -23.40
C TYR A 137 -10.37 -2.65 -23.35
N THR A 138 -11.33 -1.73 -23.54
CA THR A 138 -12.75 -2.00 -23.29
C THR A 138 -13.67 -1.62 -24.45
N ARG A 139 -13.18 -0.85 -25.44
CA ARG A 139 -13.87 -0.73 -26.73
C ARG A 139 -13.70 -2.03 -27.50
N HIS A 140 -14.47 -3.05 -27.13
CA HIS A 140 -14.73 -4.15 -28.04
C HIS A 140 -15.19 -3.55 -29.36
N THR A 141 -14.34 -3.70 -30.36
CA THR A 141 -14.60 -3.46 -31.77
C THR A 141 -15.86 -4.24 -32.15
N LEU A 142 -17.01 -3.58 -32.12
CA LEU A 142 -18.19 -4.05 -32.81
C LEU A 142 -18.05 -3.59 -34.27
N LEU A 143 -17.32 -4.40 -35.04
CA LEU A 143 -17.59 -4.59 -36.46
C LEU A 143 -18.80 -5.52 -36.61
#